data_AF-A0A7S0E6F9-F1
#
_entry.id   AF-A0A7S0E6F9-F1
#
_cell.length_a   1.000
_cell.length_b   1.000
_cell.length_c   1.000
_cell.angle_alpha   90.00
_cell.angle_beta   90.00
_cell.angle_gamma   90.00
#
_symmetry.space_group_name_H-M   'P 1'
#
loop_
_entity.id
_entity.type
_entity.pdbx_description
1 polymer ?
#
loop_
_entity_poly.entity_id
_entity_poly.type
_entity_poly.pdbx_seq_one_letter_code
_entity_poly.pdbx_strand_id
1 'polypeptide(L)'
;NGTEIENFAEKKHIMFEDTAHLCMQNNLFASFRLLKFCLYAMQIALLQSDEVLAKTPENVIYALCDGARYCGLMLPKQHLLITQVGTDVLFCFLVRLAFNPNLVSNIYNRAVLVRVLYGFIPTKKIQVGLQTIVSPLDGVTKGRDQLIPLLMRHFVDLEALGTDDIHSNRKFGYRTHVLVLVDYLWENEGRFHQDKFAAHVEEHPMEFLRFFNLLLNDMTMSFDLALEGIESINEIETRVPDPNEQPIEAFLRRTEEFSRREYWQARCSALLVYASDMLMITKRFIDRKSDAFLSEHLVARIASFCTRMIDRLVGQSCSKLKVKDPKSFSFQPRHILTLTLRSLLAMSVHEEFLTVFVRDPQLLSEKLFVKTCDLLAKKSVLTEEERKRFQQLWGKMARLSEEQIDEDALIEGADEEFLDPLMQTLMVDPVCLPSSGIIADRVVITRHLLTDPHDPFNRAPLTEEQLVPQDDLRQRIKEYRSRRIAEWRKSQMNLSTQTAGTAAMAAHPKEVKNDKTSATDELNATGANTESDFELMTEVSEEQKKPDLLNGQRFVDAMDMDGVDRADVVDEMEEDEDVEDEDEDEDDDYDESGGASPDPRNVTFTVREAGSPMLNLSDFSMV
;
A
#
# COMPACT_ATOMS: atom_id res chain seq x y z
N ASN A 1 -16.11 -35.13 -40.50
CA ASN A 1 -17.36 -35.88 -40.26
C ASN A 1 -17.82 -35.61 -38.84
N GLY A 2 -18.90 -34.84 -38.68
CA GLY A 2 -19.41 -34.42 -37.35
C GLY A 2 -19.89 -35.57 -36.46
N THR A 3 -20.30 -36.68 -37.06
CA THR A 3 -20.81 -37.87 -36.35
C THR A 3 -19.75 -38.70 -35.61
N GLU A 4 -18.46 -38.52 -35.93
CA GLU A 4 -17.36 -39.12 -35.15
C GLU A 4 -16.90 -38.24 -33.99
N ILE A 5 -17.22 -36.94 -34.01
CA ILE A 5 -16.84 -35.97 -32.96
C ILE A 5 -17.89 -35.98 -31.83
N GLU A 6 -19.17 -36.09 -32.16
CA GLU A 6 -20.26 -36.23 -31.17
C GLU A 6 -20.15 -37.53 -30.37
N ASN A 7 -19.90 -38.67 -31.05
CA ASN A 7 -19.63 -39.95 -30.39
C ASN A 7 -18.35 -39.96 -29.54
N PHE A 8 -17.43 -39.03 -29.78
CA PHE A 8 -16.19 -38.87 -29.01
C PHE A 8 -16.36 -37.92 -27.82
N ALA A 9 -17.24 -36.92 -27.94
CA ALA A 9 -17.63 -36.00 -26.87
C ALA A 9 -18.55 -36.67 -25.85
N GLU A 10 -19.56 -37.44 -26.28
CA GLU A 10 -20.45 -38.21 -25.38
C GLU A 10 -19.68 -39.26 -24.57
N LYS A 11 -18.74 -39.98 -25.21
CA LYS A 11 -17.85 -40.92 -24.52
C LYS A 11 -16.89 -40.23 -23.53
N LYS A 12 -16.55 -38.95 -23.75
CA LYS A 12 -15.71 -38.17 -22.83
C LYS A 12 -16.50 -37.56 -21.68
N HIS A 13 -17.75 -37.18 -21.87
CA HIS A 13 -18.61 -36.62 -20.81
C HIS A 13 -18.93 -37.69 -19.76
N ILE A 14 -19.24 -38.92 -20.20
CA ILE A 14 -19.42 -40.08 -19.32
C ILE A 14 -18.09 -40.41 -18.61
N MET A 15 -16.95 -40.34 -19.32
CA MET A 15 -15.64 -40.45 -18.67
C MET A 15 -15.36 -39.30 -17.69
N PHE A 16 -15.93 -38.10 -17.83
CA PHE A 16 -15.64 -36.94 -16.99
C PHE A 16 -16.30 -37.07 -15.62
N GLU A 17 -17.59 -37.43 -15.59
CA GLU A 17 -18.33 -37.72 -14.35
C GLU A 17 -17.83 -39.01 -13.69
N ASP A 18 -17.61 -40.07 -14.46
CA ASP A 18 -17.08 -41.33 -13.92
C ASP A 18 -15.63 -41.16 -13.42
N THR A 19 -14.79 -40.35 -14.08
CA THR A 19 -13.41 -40.10 -13.61
C THR A 19 -13.41 -39.19 -12.39
N ALA A 20 -14.27 -38.18 -12.30
CA ALA A 20 -14.42 -37.37 -11.08
C ALA A 20 -14.91 -38.22 -9.89
N HIS A 21 -15.85 -39.13 -10.12
CA HIS A 21 -16.39 -40.02 -9.09
C HIS A 21 -15.41 -41.16 -8.70
N LEU A 22 -14.65 -41.72 -9.66
CA LEU A 22 -13.54 -42.65 -9.39
C LEU A 22 -12.33 -41.94 -8.75
N CYS A 23 -12.14 -40.64 -9.00
CA CYS A 23 -11.09 -39.83 -8.37
C CYS A 23 -11.25 -39.72 -6.87
N MET A 24 -12.49 -39.67 -6.39
CA MET A 24 -12.80 -39.63 -4.96
C MET A 24 -12.61 -40.97 -4.25
N GLN A 25 -12.57 -42.09 -4.98
CA GLN A 25 -12.51 -43.43 -4.40
C GLN A 25 -11.10 -44.06 -4.41
N ASN A 26 -10.14 -43.54 -5.18
CA ASN A 26 -8.73 -43.98 -5.18
C ASN A 26 -7.76 -42.78 -5.24
N ASN A 27 -7.50 -42.20 -4.07
CA ASN A 27 -7.02 -40.82 -3.90
C ASN A 27 -5.69 -40.42 -4.60
N LEU A 28 -4.75 -41.35 -4.83
CA LEU A 28 -3.41 -40.97 -5.33
C LEU A 28 -3.25 -41.04 -6.85
N PHE A 29 -3.85 -42.04 -7.51
CA PHE A 29 -3.66 -42.27 -8.95
C PHE A 29 -4.54 -41.38 -9.82
N ALA A 30 -5.69 -40.99 -9.30
CA ALA A 30 -6.67 -40.20 -10.01
C ALA A 30 -6.31 -38.71 -9.99
N SER A 31 -5.84 -38.21 -8.84
CA SER A 31 -5.19 -36.90 -8.69
C SER A 31 -4.04 -36.69 -9.68
N PHE A 32 -3.26 -37.75 -9.96
CA PHE A 32 -2.18 -37.72 -10.94
C PHE A 32 -2.67 -37.54 -12.39
N ARG A 33 -3.74 -38.23 -12.78
CA ARG A 33 -4.31 -38.11 -14.13
C ARG A 33 -4.91 -36.72 -14.34
N LEU A 34 -5.59 -36.19 -13.33
CA LEU A 34 -6.15 -34.84 -13.36
C LEU A 34 -5.04 -33.78 -13.47
N LEU A 35 -3.98 -33.88 -12.68
CA LEU A 35 -2.83 -32.96 -12.77
C LEU A 35 -2.23 -32.93 -14.19
N LYS A 36 -2.00 -34.11 -14.79
CA LYS A 36 -1.51 -34.19 -16.17
C LYS A 36 -2.48 -33.59 -17.17
N PHE A 37 -3.78 -33.87 -17.02
CA PHE A 37 -4.81 -33.33 -17.89
C PHE A 37 -4.83 -31.79 -17.84
N CYS A 38 -4.79 -31.20 -16.65
CA CYS A 38 -4.73 -29.75 -16.47
C CYS A 38 -3.49 -29.15 -17.15
N LEU A 39 -2.31 -29.74 -16.97
CA LEU A 39 -1.08 -29.26 -17.61
C LEU A 39 -1.14 -29.36 -19.14
N TYR A 40 -1.72 -30.43 -19.69
CA TYR A 40 -1.92 -30.55 -21.14
C TYR A 40 -2.91 -29.50 -21.67
N ALA A 41 -4.00 -29.24 -20.95
CA ALA A 41 -4.97 -28.22 -21.33
C ALA A 41 -4.32 -26.82 -21.35
N MET A 42 -3.52 -26.49 -20.34
CA MET A 42 -2.74 -25.25 -20.29
C MET A 42 -1.73 -25.16 -21.43
N GLN A 43 -1.06 -26.27 -21.75
CA GLN A 43 -0.12 -26.31 -22.87
C GLN A 43 -0.82 -26.05 -24.21
N ILE A 44 -2.02 -26.60 -24.43
CA ILE A 44 -2.83 -26.32 -25.62
C ILE A 44 -3.23 -24.85 -25.65
N ALA A 45 -3.67 -24.28 -24.53
CA ALA A 45 -4.04 -22.87 -24.42
C ALA A 45 -2.84 -21.95 -24.72
N LEU A 46 -1.65 -22.29 -24.24
CA LEU A 46 -0.41 -21.54 -24.52
C LEU A 46 -0.04 -21.50 -26.01
N LEU A 47 -0.49 -22.47 -26.81
CA LEU A 47 -0.26 -22.50 -28.26
C LEU A 47 -1.27 -21.64 -29.04
N GLN A 48 -2.39 -21.25 -28.44
CA GLN A 48 -3.40 -20.39 -29.08
C GLN A 48 -2.95 -18.92 -29.08
N SER A 49 -3.47 -18.12 -30.00
CA SER A 49 -3.30 -16.65 -29.97
C SER A 49 -4.21 -16.01 -28.92
N ASP A 50 -3.89 -14.78 -28.51
CA ASP A 50 -4.74 -14.04 -27.56
C ASP A 50 -6.14 -13.79 -28.15
N GLU A 51 -6.26 -13.61 -29.46
CA GLU A 51 -7.54 -13.41 -30.13
C GLU A 51 -8.44 -14.65 -30.05
N VAL A 52 -7.87 -15.85 -30.18
CA VAL A 52 -8.61 -17.12 -30.06
C VAL A 52 -9.06 -17.35 -28.62
N LEU A 53 -8.15 -17.13 -27.66
CA LEU A 53 -8.48 -17.27 -26.23
C LEU A 53 -9.53 -16.26 -25.78
N ALA A 54 -9.46 -15.01 -26.24
CA ALA A 54 -10.46 -13.99 -25.91
C ALA A 54 -11.87 -14.30 -26.47
N LYS A 55 -11.96 -15.08 -27.55
CA LYS A 55 -13.23 -15.58 -28.12
C LYS A 55 -13.70 -16.88 -27.47
N THR A 56 -12.86 -17.50 -26.65
CA THR A 56 -13.20 -18.75 -25.96
C THR A 56 -14.23 -18.46 -24.87
N PRO A 57 -15.28 -19.28 -24.72
CA PRO A 57 -16.31 -19.09 -23.71
C PRO A 57 -15.76 -19.02 -22.28
N GLU A 58 -16.34 -18.13 -21.48
CA GLU A 58 -15.81 -17.74 -20.18
C GLU A 58 -15.71 -18.93 -19.22
N ASN A 59 -16.67 -19.86 -19.27
CA ASN A 59 -16.67 -21.10 -18.49
C ASN A 59 -15.45 -21.98 -18.76
N VAL A 60 -14.94 -22.01 -20.00
CA VAL A 60 -13.73 -22.75 -20.36
C VAL A 60 -12.48 -22.06 -19.79
N ILE A 61 -12.42 -20.73 -19.87
CA ILE A 61 -11.34 -19.95 -19.27
C ILE A 61 -11.34 -20.13 -17.75
N TYR A 62 -12.51 -20.12 -17.11
CA TYR A 62 -12.65 -20.41 -15.68
C TYR A 62 -12.19 -21.82 -15.32
N ALA A 63 -12.57 -22.84 -16.08
CA ALA A 63 -12.10 -24.21 -15.86
C ALA A 63 -10.57 -24.33 -15.96
N LEU A 64 -9.92 -23.57 -16.87
CA LEU A 64 -8.46 -23.53 -16.95
C LEU A 64 -7.83 -22.82 -15.74
N CYS A 65 -8.44 -21.74 -15.24
CA CYS A 65 -8.02 -21.06 -14.01
C CYS A 65 -8.12 -21.98 -12.79
N ASP A 66 -9.21 -22.73 -12.66
CA ASP A 66 -9.40 -23.74 -11.60
C ASP A 66 -8.41 -24.89 -11.72
N GLY A 67 -8.14 -25.34 -12.95
CA GLY A 67 -7.05 -26.29 -13.22
C GLY A 67 -5.69 -25.76 -12.74
N ALA A 68 -5.40 -24.47 -12.95
CA ALA A 68 -4.16 -23.85 -12.52
C ALA A 68 -4.06 -23.77 -10.99
N ARG A 69 -5.16 -23.42 -10.31
CA ARG A 69 -5.27 -23.47 -8.85
C ARG A 69 -5.02 -24.87 -8.32
N TYR A 70 -5.67 -25.87 -8.91
CA TYR A 70 -5.48 -27.27 -8.53
C TYR A 70 -4.02 -27.70 -8.69
N CYS A 71 -3.38 -27.34 -9.81
CA CYS A 71 -1.97 -27.61 -10.02
C CYS A 71 -1.10 -26.95 -8.93
N GLY A 72 -1.35 -25.68 -8.62
CA GLY A 72 -0.66 -24.95 -7.55
C GLY A 72 -0.76 -25.60 -6.18
N LEU A 73 -1.95 -26.09 -5.81
CA LEU A 73 -2.19 -26.75 -4.53
C LEU A 73 -1.52 -28.13 -4.45
N MET A 74 -1.47 -28.86 -5.56
CA MET A 74 -1.02 -30.25 -5.60
C MET A 74 0.49 -30.38 -5.83
N LEU A 75 1.12 -29.43 -6.53
CA LEU A 75 2.56 -29.45 -6.82
C LEU A 75 3.43 -29.60 -5.56
N PRO A 76 3.25 -28.82 -4.48
CA PRO A 76 4.05 -28.99 -3.25
C PRO A 76 3.82 -30.32 -2.55
N LYS A 77 2.64 -30.95 -2.70
CA LYS A 77 2.28 -32.20 -2.03
C LYS A 77 2.77 -33.44 -2.78
N GLN A 78 3.10 -33.31 -4.06
CA GLN A 78 3.40 -34.41 -4.97
C GLN A 78 4.82 -34.30 -5.55
N HIS A 79 5.83 -34.21 -4.67
CA HIS A 79 7.23 -34.02 -5.05
C HIS A 79 7.76 -35.02 -6.10
N LEU A 80 7.28 -36.27 -6.16
CA LEU A 80 7.72 -37.25 -7.17
C LEU A 80 7.26 -36.94 -8.61
N LEU A 81 6.39 -35.96 -8.82
CA LEU A 81 5.66 -35.74 -10.08
C LEU A 81 5.96 -34.39 -10.74
N ILE A 82 6.71 -33.54 -10.05
CA ILE A 82 7.11 -32.23 -10.56
C ILE A 82 8.23 -32.46 -11.57
N THR A 83 7.95 -32.20 -12.85
CA THR A 83 8.99 -32.05 -13.87
C THR A 83 9.20 -30.57 -14.12
N GLN A 84 10.44 -30.16 -14.43
CA GLN A 84 10.73 -28.76 -14.78
C GLN A 84 9.84 -28.27 -15.92
N VAL A 85 9.57 -29.13 -16.91
CA VAL A 85 8.69 -28.81 -18.03
C VAL A 85 7.27 -28.49 -17.57
N GLY A 86 6.72 -29.27 -16.63
CA GLY A 86 5.38 -29.02 -16.08
C GLY A 86 5.28 -27.71 -15.30
N THR A 87 6.30 -27.38 -14.50
CA THR A 87 6.35 -26.12 -13.75
C THR A 87 6.50 -24.91 -14.67
N ASP A 88 7.30 -25.03 -15.73
CA ASP A 88 7.48 -23.95 -16.71
C ASP A 88 6.18 -23.70 -17.50
N VAL A 89 5.45 -24.77 -17.86
CA VAL A 89 4.12 -24.66 -18.52
C VAL A 89 3.14 -23.92 -17.62
N LEU A 90 3.02 -24.33 -16.34
CA LEU A 90 2.12 -23.67 -15.40
C LEU A 90 2.53 -22.20 -15.21
N PHE A 91 3.81 -21.91 -15.02
CA PHE A 91 4.31 -20.54 -14.89
C PHE A 91 3.97 -19.67 -16.10
N CYS A 92 4.29 -20.13 -17.31
CA CYS A 92 3.99 -19.37 -18.54
C CYS A 92 2.49 -19.12 -18.69
N PHE A 93 1.66 -20.12 -18.32
CA PHE A 93 0.21 -19.99 -18.35
C PHE A 93 -0.30 -18.94 -17.35
N LEU A 94 0.18 -18.99 -16.11
CA LEU A 94 -0.16 -18.01 -15.08
C LEU A 94 0.23 -16.60 -15.49
N VAL A 95 1.46 -16.37 -15.96
CA VAL A 95 1.93 -15.05 -16.40
C VAL A 95 1.09 -14.52 -17.57
N ARG A 96 0.67 -15.39 -18.49
CA ARG A 96 -0.16 -14.95 -19.64
C ARG A 96 -1.57 -14.53 -19.22
N LEU A 97 -2.24 -15.31 -18.37
CA LEU A 97 -3.65 -15.05 -18.01
C LEU A 97 -3.80 -14.05 -16.88
N ALA A 98 -2.96 -14.13 -15.84
CA ALA A 98 -3.08 -13.29 -14.64
C ALA A 98 -2.88 -11.79 -14.92
N PHE A 99 -2.14 -11.46 -15.97
CA PHE A 99 -1.80 -10.08 -16.31
C PHE A 99 -2.43 -9.59 -17.63
N ASN A 100 -3.37 -10.35 -18.21
CA ASN A 100 -4.05 -9.96 -19.44
C ASN A 100 -5.57 -9.80 -19.21
N PRO A 101 -6.06 -8.56 -19.02
CA PRO A 101 -7.48 -8.30 -18.76
C PRO A 101 -8.39 -8.65 -19.96
N ASN A 102 -7.83 -8.77 -21.16
CA ASN A 102 -8.60 -9.19 -22.34
C ASN A 102 -8.85 -10.71 -22.38
N LEU A 103 -8.05 -11.50 -21.65
CA LEU A 103 -8.21 -12.94 -21.54
C LEU A 103 -9.01 -13.34 -20.30
N VAL A 104 -8.79 -12.63 -19.19
CA VAL A 104 -9.50 -12.85 -17.93
C VAL A 104 -10.00 -11.49 -17.44
N SER A 105 -11.27 -11.18 -17.74
CA SER A 105 -11.91 -9.93 -17.34
C SER A 105 -12.01 -9.79 -15.82
N ASN A 106 -12.37 -10.88 -15.14
CA ASN A 106 -12.60 -10.92 -13.71
C ASN A 106 -11.28 -10.77 -12.91
N ILE A 107 -11.16 -9.64 -12.19
CA ILE A 107 -9.99 -9.29 -11.38
C ILE A 107 -9.71 -10.29 -10.25
N TYR A 108 -10.75 -10.90 -9.66
CA TYR A 108 -10.59 -11.89 -8.59
C TYR A 108 -9.83 -13.12 -9.10
N ASN A 109 -10.20 -13.61 -10.28
CA ASN A 109 -9.53 -14.77 -10.87
C ASN A 109 -8.08 -14.44 -11.22
N ARG A 110 -7.82 -13.25 -11.76
CA ARG A 110 -6.44 -12.78 -11.97
C ARG A 110 -5.64 -12.75 -10.66
N ALA A 111 -6.22 -12.22 -9.59
CA ALA A 111 -5.59 -12.15 -8.27
C ALA A 111 -5.27 -13.54 -7.69
N VAL A 112 -6.18 -14.50 -7.85
CA VAL A 112 -5.96 -15.89 -7.44
C VAL A 112 -4.87 -16.57 -8.27
N LEU A 113 -4.75 -16.29 -9.58
CA LEU A 113 -3.64 -16.79 -10.38
C LEU A 113 -2.29 -16.23 -9.92
N VAL A 114 -2.23 -14.95 -9.53
CA VAL A 114 -1.03 -14.36 -8.90
C VAL A 114 -0.73 -15.01 -7.54
N ARG A 115 -1.74 -15.38 -6.76
CA ARG A 115 -1.55 -16.18 -5.54
C ARG A 115 -0.95 -17.56 -5.84
N VAL A 116 -1.31 -18.21 -6.93
CA VAL A 116 -0.66 -19.46 -7.36
C VAL A 116 0.80 -19.20 -7.74
N LEU A 117 1.06 -18.10 -8.46
CA LEU A 117 2.43 -17.69 -8.83
C LEU A 117 3.30 -17.44 -7.59
N TYR A 118 2.74 -16.79 -6.57
CA TYR A 118 3.38 -16.60 -5.26
C TYR A 118 3.81 -17.94 -4.64
N GLY A 119 3.05 -19.02 -4.84
CA GLY A 119 3.40 -20.36 -4.39
C GLY A 119 4.68 -20.95 -5.00
N PHE A 120 5.25 -20.34 -6.04
CA PHE A 120 6.56 -20.75 -6.58
C PHE A 120 7.75 -20.19 -5.80
N ILE A 121 7.55 -19.31 -4.82
CA ILE A 121 8.64 -18.87 -3.94
C ILE A 121 9.15 -20.08 -3.14
N PRO A 122 10.43 -20.47 -3.28
CA PRO A 122 10.96 -21.65 -2.63
C PRO A 122 11.07 -21.44 -1.11
N THR A 123 10.21 -22.13 -0.35
CA THR A 123 10.30 -22.18 1.12
C THR A 123 11.35 -23.19 1.61
N LYS A 124 11.63 -24.23 0.82
CA LYS A 124 12.69 -25.24 1.02
C LYS A 124 13.21 -25.71 -0.35
N LYS A 125 14.47 -26.17 -0.43
CA LYS A 125 15.00 -26.81 -1.64
C LYS A 125 14.27 -28.14 -1.87
N ILE A 126 13.56 -28.26 -3.00
CA ILE A 126 12.88 -29.51 -3.38
C ILE A 126 13.86 -30.35 -4.21
N GLN A 127 14.22 -31.52 -3.68
CA GLN A 127 15.00 -32.52 -4.39
C GLN A 127 14.08 -33.66 -4.86
N VAL A 128 14.14 -33.98 -6.15
CA VAL A 128 13.44 -35.10 -6.75
C VAL A 128 14.49 -36.04 -7.36
N GLY A 129 14.78 -37.13 -6.67
CA GLY A 129 15.91 -37.99 -7.01
C GLY A 129 17.25 -37.26 -6.91
N LEU A 130 18.03 -37.23 -8.00
CA LEU A 130 19.32 -36.51 -8.09
C LEU A 130 19.17 -35.06 -8.60
N GLN A 131 17.97 -34.64 -9.01
CA GLN A 131 17.73 -33.31 -9.58
C GLN A 131 17.10 -32.37 -8.54
N THR A 132 17.62 -31.16 -8.44
CA THR A 132 16.99 -30.08 -7.69
C THR A 132 16.10 -29.32 -8.66
N ILE A 133 14.82 -29.19 -8.32
CA ILE A 133 13.89 -28.40 -9.13
C ILE A 133 14.17 -26.93 -8.88
N VAL A 134 14.41 -26.20 -9.96
CA VAL A 134 14.65 -24.76 -9.91
C VAL A 134 13.30 -24.08 -10.02
N SER A 135 13.02 -23.12 -9.13
CA SER A 135 11.77 -22.36 -9.21
C SER A 135 11.69 -21.68 -10.58
N PRO A 136 10.53 -21.67 -11.25
CA PRO A 136 10.35 -20.90 -12.48
C PRO A 136 10.60 -19.39 -12.30
N LEU A 137 10.58 -18.90 -11.05
CA LEU A 137 10.95 -17.54 -10.65
C LEU A 137 12.47 -17.30 -10.70
N ASP A 138 13.28 -18.37 -10.80
CA ASP A 138 14.73 -18.35 -10.94
C ASP A 138 15.12 -18.81 -12.36
N GLY A 139 16.26 -18.36 -12.90
CA GLY A 139 16.75 -18.81 -14.21
C GLY A 139 16.06 -18.19 -15.44
N VAL A 140 15.88 -18.95 -16.53
CA VAL A 140 15.60 -18.38 -17.87
C VAL A 140 14.18 -18.63 -18.39
N THR A 141 13.21 -18.84 -17.50
CA THR A 141 11.81 -19.11 -17.87
C THR A 141 11.21 -17.94 -18.66
N LYS A 142 10.47 -18.25 -19.74
CA LYS A 142 9.83 -17.24 -20.61
C LYS A 142 8.82 -16.40 -19.81
N GLY A 143 8.84 -15.08 -20.01
CA GLY A 143 7.91 -14.13 -19.36
C GLY A 143 8.39 -13.62 -18.00
N ARG A 144 9.43 -14.24 -17.42
CA ARG A 144 10.06 -13.81 -16.17
C ARG A 144 10.59 -12.38 -16.24
N ASP A 145 11.11 -11.97 -17.38
CA ASP A 145 11.77 -10.69 -17.58
C ASP A 145 10.81 -9.48 -17.56
N GLN A 146 9.51 -9.72 -17.74
CA GLN A 146 8.45 -8.71 -17.66
C GLN A 146 7.71 -8.75 -16.32
N LEU A 147 8.12 -9.63 -15.39
CA LEU A 147 7.29 -9.93 -14.22
C LEU A 147 7.18 -8.75 -13.26
N ILE A 148 8.24 -7.98 -13.02
CA ILE A 148 8.15 -6.77 -12.18
C ILE A 148 7.16 -5.74 -12.77
N PRO A 149 7.27 -5.32 -14.04
CA PRO A 149 6.28 -4.44 -14.67
C PRO A 149 4.85 -4.97 -14.57
N LEU A 150 4.64 -6.25 -14.85
CA LEU A 150 3.31 -6.89 -14.81
C LEU A 150 2.74 -6.91 -13.38
N LEU A 151 3.57 -7.18 -12.38
CA LEU A 151 3.19 -7.14 -10.97
C LEU A 151 2.83 -5.72 -10.50
N MET A 152 3.60 -4.70 -10.92
CA MET A 152 3.27 -3.30 -10.64
C MET A 152 1.92 -2.90 -11.24
N ARG A 153 1.68 -3.26 -12.51
CA ARG A 153 0.39 -3.02 -13.15
C ARG A 153 -0.74 -3.76 -12.44
N HIS A 154 -0.53 -5.03 -12.07
CA HIS A 154 -1.52 -5.81 -11.35
C HIS A 154 -1.86 -5.22 -9.98
N PHE A 155 -0.87 -4.69 -9.26
CA PHE A 155 -1.10 -3.98 -8.00
C PHE A 155 -2.10 -2.81 -8.15
N VAL A 156 -2.00 -2.09 -9.26
CA VAL A 156 -2.93 -1.02 -9.64
C VAL A 156 -4.30 -1.59 -10.02
N ASP A 157 -4.33 -2.63 -10.86
CA ASP A 157 -5.59 -3.28 -11.29
C ASP A 157 -6.41 -3.82 -10.10
N LEU A 158 -5.74 -4.27 -9.02
CA LEU A 158 -6.38 -4.72 -7.79
C LEU A 158 -7.19 -3.61 -7.08
N GLU A 159 -7.03 -2.34 -7.44
CA GLU A 159 -7.90 -1.26 -6.95
C GLU A 159 -9.37 -1.46 -7.38
N ALA A 160 -9.60 -2.13 -8.51
CA ALA A 160 -10.95 -2.44 -8.99
C ALA A 160 -11.72 -3.42 -8.09
N LEU A 161 -11.07 -4.08 -7.13
CA LEU A 161 -11.75 -4.87 -6.10
C LEU A 161 -12.52 -4.01 -5.09
N GLY A 162 -12.39 -2.68 -5.17
CA GLY A 162 -13.10 -1.74 -4.31
C GLY A 162 -12.60 -1.73 -2.86
N THR A 163 -13.26 -0.89 -2.06
CA THR A 163 -13.12 -0.82 -0.60
C THR A 163 -14.33 -1.45 0.11
N ASP A 164 -15.22 -2.11 -0.64
CA ASP A 164 -16.63 -2.31 -0.30
C ASP A 164 -16.90 -3.29 0.84
N ASP A 165 -15.86 -3.74 1.52
CA ASP A 165 -16.01 -4.17 2.89
C ASP A 165 -14.74 -3.88 3.68
N ILE A 166 -14.82 -2.90 4.58
CA ILE A 166 -13.81 -2.59 5.59
C ILE A 166 -13.47 -3.82 6.44
N HIS A 167 -14.37 -4.82 6.45
CA HIS A 167 -14.16 -6.11 7.09
C HIS A 167 -13.43 -7.11 6.20
N SER A 168 -13.71 -7.19 4.88
CA SER A 168 -13.10 -8.21 4.03
C SER A 168 -11.63 -7.96 3.68
N ASN A 169 -11.17 -6.70 3.58
CA ASN A 169 -9.76 -6.30 3.32
C ASN A 169 -9.03 -7.11 2.21
N ARG A 170 -9.77 -7.77 1.31
CA ARG A 170 -9.23 -8.80 0.40
C ARG A 170 -8.18 -8.23 -0.55
N LYS A 171 -8.34 -6.96 -0.93
CA LYS A 171 -7.38 -6.21 -1.75
C LYS A 171 -5.97 -6.25 -1.13
N PHE A 172 -5.83 -6.01 0.17
CA PHE A 172 -4.52 -5.99 0.85
C PHE A 172 -3.89 -7.37 0.91
N GLY A 173 -4.69 -8.42 1.11
CA GLY A 173 -4.24 -9.81 0.99
C GLY A 173 -3.63 -10.09 -0.39
N TYR A 174 -4.33 -9.75 -1.47
CA TYR A 174 -3.80 -9.93 -2.83
C TYR A 174 -2.59 -9.06 -3.16
N ARG A 175 -2.59 -7.79 -2.71
CA ARG A 175 -1.43 -6.90 -2.86
C ARG A 175 -0.20 -7.43 -2.15
N THR A 176 -0.36 -8.09 -1.01
CA THR A 176 0.76 -8.70 -0.29
C THR A 176 1.44 -9.80 -1.12
N HIS A 177 0.67 -10.65 -1.81
CA HIS A 177 1.26 -11.62 -2.75
C HIS A 177 2.12 -10.93 -3.82
N VAL A 178 1.66 -9.78 -4.33
CA VAL A 178 2.42 -8.98 -5.30
C VAL A 178 3.71 -8.43 -4.69
N LEU A 179 3.64 -7.82 -3.51
CA LEU A 179 4.79 -7.23 -2.84
C LEU A 179 5.86 -8.28 -2.51
N VAL A 180 5.46 -9.45 -2.00
CA VAL A 180 6.42 -10.53 -1.68
C VAL A 180 7.05 -11.11 -2.93
N LEU A 181 6.29 -11.24 -4.04
CA LEU A 181 6.86 -11.63 -5.33
C LEU A 181 7.87 -10.59 -5.83
N VAL A 182 7.55 -9.30 -5.76
CA VAL A 182 8.48 -8.22 -6.13
C VAL A 182 9.74 -8.29 -5.28
N ASP A 183 9.61 -8.46 -3.96
CA ASP A 183 10.75 -8.56 -3.04
C ASP A 183 11.66 -9.75 -3.36
N TYR A 184 11.05 -10.92 -3.60
CA TYR A 184 11.75 -12.13 -3.98
C TYR A 184 12.55 -11.95 -5.28
N LEU A 185 11.92 -11.38 -6.32
CA LEU A 185 12.57 -11.12 -7.62
C LEU A 185 13.67 -10.06 -7.49
N TRP A 186 13.50 -9.11 -6.57
CA TRP A 186 14.48 -8.05 -6.35
C TRP A 186 15.77 -8.53 -5.68
N GLU A 187 15.67 -9.52 -4.79
CA GLU A 187 16.83 -10.17 -4.16
C GLU A 187 17.46 -11.24 -5.05
N ASN A 188 16.65 -12.12 -5.63
CA ASN A 188 17.13 -13.30 -6.34
C ASN A 188 17.43 -12.98 -7.80
N GLU A 189 18.72 -13.04 -8.14
CA GLU A 189 19.26 -12.53 -9.41
C GLU A 189 18.99 -11.02 -9.58
N GLY A 190 18.98 -10.30 -8.46
CA GLY A 190 18.43 -8.94 -8.32
C GLY A 190 18.85 -7.95 -9.39
N ARG A 191 20.09 -7.99 -9.89
CA ARG A 191 20.54 -7.04 -10.92
C ARG A 191 19.74 -7.14 -12.23
N PHE A 192 19.36 -8.36 -12.63
CA PHE A 192 18.56 -8.57 -13.82
C PHE A 192 17.19 -7.89 -13.72
N HIS A 193 16.49 -8.15 -12.62
CA HIS A 193 15.15 -7.60 -12.37
C HIS A 193 15.17 -6.09 -12.06
N GLN A 194 16.20 -5.61 -11.37
CA GLN A 194 16.43 -4.20 -11.13
C GLN A 194 16.67 -3.41 -12.42
N ASP A 195 17.39 -4.00 -13.38
CA ASP A 195 17.61 -3.39 -14.70
C ASP A 195 16.30 -3.35 -15.52
N LYS A 196 15.48 -4.41 -15.44
CA LYS A 196 14.14 -4.45 -16.06
C LYS A 196 13.18 -3.42 -15.45
N PHE A 197 13.21 -3.26 -14.13
CA PHE A 197 12.50 -2.19 -13.43
C PHE A 197 12.93 -0.81 -13.94
N ALA A 198 14.24 -0.53 -13.97
CA ALA A 198 14.75 0.77 -14.40
C ALA A 198 14.35 1.09 -15.85
N ALA A 199 14.43 0.12 -16.76
CA ALA A 199 13.98 0.27 -18.15
C ALA A 199 12.48 0.58 -18.23
N HIS A 200 11.65 -0.16 -17.49
CA HIS A 200 10.19 0.08 -17.50
C HIS A 200 9.82 1.47 -16.96
N VAL A 201 10.51 1.95 -15.93
CA VAL A 201 10.27 3.29 -15.38
C VAL A 201 10.61 4.39 -16.41
N GLU A 202 11.65 4.19 -17.21
CA GLU A 202 12.03 5.10 -18.29
C GLU A 202 11.06 5.04 -19.49
N GLU A 203 10.62 3.85 -19.86
CA GLU A 203 9.71 3.62 -21.00
C GLU A 203 8.24 3.98 -20.68
N HIS A 204 7.80 3.75 -19.44
CA HIS A 204 6.41 3.87 -18.98
C HIS A 204 6.27 4.66 -17.67
N PRO A 205 6.74 5.93 -17.62
CA PRO A 205 6.78 6.71 -16.38
C PRO A 205 5.40 6.90 -15.73
N MET A 206 4.33 7.01 -16.53
CA MET A 206 2.97 7.19 -16.00
C MET A 206 2.44 5.93 -15.29
N GLU A 207 2.82 4.73 -15.74
CA GLU A 207 2.44 3.48 -15.08
C GLU A 207 3.14 3.37 -13.72
N PHE A 208 4.43 3.70 -13.67
CA PHE A 208 5.18 3.78 -12.41
C PHE A 208 4.60 4.80 -11.44
N LEU A 209 4.28 6.02 -11.92
CA LEU A 209 3.67 7.06 -11.09
C LEU A 209 2.33 6.61 -10.50
N ARG A 210 1.48 5.93 -11.28
CA ARG A 210 0.21 5.38 -10.78
C ARG A 210 0.43 4.32 -9.71
N PHE A 211 1.30 3.34 -9.99
CA PHE A 211 1.67 2.29 -9.04
C PHE A 211 2.13 2.88 -7.71
N PHE A 212 3.12 3.77 -7.76
CA PHE A 212 3.76 4.27 -6.55
C PHE A 212 2.87 5.24 -5.78
N ASN A 213 2.02 6.02 -6.46
CA ASN A 213 1.00 6.84 -5.79
C ASN A 213 0.03 5.99 -4.96
N LEU A 214 -0.37 4.83 -5.48
CA LEU A 214 -1.24 3.87 -4.80
C LEU A 214 -0.50 3.18 -3.65
N LEU A 215 0.75 2.76 -3.87
CA LEU A 215 1.60 2.19 -2.83
C LEU A 215 1.78 3.15 -1.64
N LEU A 216 2.00 4.44 -1.92
CA LEU A 216 2.17 5.47 -0.90
C LEU A 216 0.87 5.77 -0.14
N ASN A 217 -0.30 5.69 -0.81
CA ASN A 217 -1.61 5.77 -0.17
C ASN A 217 -1.79 4.62 0.82
N ASP A 218 -1.62 3.38 0.34
CA ASP A 218 -1.76 2.17 1.15
C ASP A 218 -0.82 2.20 2.36
N MET A 219 0.44 2.58 2.15
CA MET A 219 1.45 2.69 3.20
C MET A 219 1.10 3.74 4.24
N THR A 220 0.64 4.92 3.82
CA THR A 220 0.20 5.97 4.74
C THR A 220 -0.98 5.49 5.59
N MET A 221 -2.03 4.99 4.94
CA MET A 221 -3.23 4.50 5.62
C MET A 221 -2.93 3.37 6.59
N SER A 222 -2.10 2.41 6.19
CA SER A 222 -1.75 1.25 7.02
C SER A 222 -1.00 1.66 8.28
N PHE A 223 -0.05 2.60 8.16
CA PHE A 223 0.65 3.14 9.33
C PHE A 223 -0.29 3.94 10.24
N ASP A 224 -1.13 4.82 9.68
CA ASP A 224 -2.03 5.65 10.48
C ASP A 224 -3.02 4.77 11.28
N LEU A 225 -3.70 3.82 10.63
CA LEU A 225 -4.62 2.90 11.30
C LEU A 225 -3.92 1.98 12.33
N ALA A 226 -2.71 1.52 12.04
CA ALA A 226 -1.96 0.69 12.98
C ALA A 226 -1.56 1.49 14.23
N LEU A 227 -1.09 2.73 14.05
CA LEU A 227 -0.68 3.57 15.17
C LEU A 227 -1.89 4.01 15.99
N GLU A 228 -3.03 4.33 15.35
CA GLU A 228 -4.31 4.57 16.04
C GLU A 228 -4.76 3.36 16.87
N GLY A 229 -4.66 2.15 16.33
CA GLY A 229 -4.99 0.93 17.07
C GLY A 229 -4.06 0.69 18.26
N ILE A 230 -2.76 0.98 18.12
CA ILE A 230 -1.80 0.92 19.24
C ILE A 230 -2.15 1.97 20.31
N GLU A 231 -2.51 3.19 19.92
CA GLU A 231 -2.97 4.23 20.86
C GLU A 231 -4.23 3.76 21.60
N SER A 232 -5.20 3.16 20.91
CA SER A 232 -6.41 2.60 21.53
C SER A 232 -6.09 1.50 22.55
N ILE A 233 -5.10 0.64 22.25
CA ILE A 233 -4.65 -0.39 23.20
C ILE A 233 -3.93 0.23 24.39
N ASN A 234 -3.07 1.22 24.19
CA ASN A 234 -2.42 1.96 25.27
C ASN A 234 -3.48 2.56 26.23
N GLU A 235 -4.53 3.18 25.67
CA GLU A 235 -5.64 3.72 26.45
C GLU A 235 -6.35 2.64 27.28
N ILE A 236 -6.65 1.48 26.71
CA ILE A 236 -7.23 0.34 27.44
C ILE A 236 -6.30 -0.14 28.55
N GLU A 237 -4.99 -0.22 28.27
CA GLU A 237 -4.00 -0.79 29.19
C GLU A 237 -3.61 0.13 30.35
N THR A 238 -3.75 1.45 30.16
CA THR A 238 -3.41 2.50 31.14
C THR A 238 -4.62 3.07 31.88
N ARG A 239 -5.84 2.74 31.43
CA ARG A 239 -7.09 3.20 32.07
C ARG A 239 -7.14 2.80 33.55
N VAL A 240 -7.44 3.79 34.38
CA VAL A 240 -7.71 3.59 35.81
C VAL A 240 -9.20 3.24 35.98
N PRO A 241 -9.54 2.11 36.64
CA PRO A 241 -10.94 1.74 36.90
C PRO A 241 -11.66 2.80 37.75
N ASP A 242 -12.93 3.07 37.46
CA ASP A 242 -13.75 3.96 38.29
C ASP A 242 -14.07 3.23 39.61
N PRO A 243 -13.70 3.80 40.78
CA PRO A 243 -13.98 3.19 42.08
C PRO A 243 -15.47 3.04 42.40
N ASN A 244 -16.37 3.74 41.67
CA ASN A 244 -17.82 3.69 41.86
C ASN A 244 -18.55 2.85 40.79
N GLU A 245 -17.82 2.18 39.89
CA GLU A 245 -18.40 1.36 38.80
C GLU A 245 -19.20 0.18 39.36
N GLN A 246 -20.42 -0.06 38.84
CA GLN A 246 -21.21 -1.21 39.27
C GLN A 246 -20.58 -2.53 38.80
N PRO A 247 -20.74 -3.66 39.53
CA PRO A 247 -20.10 -4.93 39.16
C PRO A 247 -20.49 -5.45 37.77
N ILE A 248 -21.74 -5.25 37.35
CA ILE A 248 -22.23 -5.69 36.03
C ILE A 248 -21.63 -4.82 34.92
N GLU A 249 -21.60 -3.50 35.10
CA GLU A 249 -20.97 -2.55 34.18
C GLU A 249 -19.48 -2.84 34.00
N ALA A 250 -18.78 -3.10 35.11
CA ALA A 250 -17.36 -3.48 35.10
C ALA A 250 -17.12 -4.80 34.34
N PHE A 251 -18.01 -5.78 34.45
CA PHE A 251 -17.91 -7.06 33.72
C PHE A 251 -18.12 -6.88 32.21
N LEU A 252 -19.18 -6.17 31.82
CA LEU A 252 -19.49 -5.90 30.41
C LEU A 252 -18.36 -5.11 29.75
N ARG A 253 -17.93 -4.02 30.38
CA ARG A 253 -16.81 -3.20 29.91
C ARG A 253 -15.54 -4.03 29.74
N ARG A 254 -15.18 -4.85 30.72
CA ARG A 254 -13.96 -5.67 30.65
C ARG A 254 -14.01 -6.69 29.51
N THR A 255 -15.20 -7.22 29.22
CA THR A 255 -15.42 -8.13 28.10
C THR A 255 -15.27 -7.40 26.76
N GLU A 256 -15.89 -6.23 26.62
CA GLU A 256 -15.75 -5.38 25.43
C GLU A 256 -14.30 -4.92 25.20
N GLU A 257 -13.62 -4.47 26.26
CA GLU A 257 -12.21 -4.06 26.21
C GLU A 257 -11.30 -5.23 25.82
N PHE A 258 -11.58 -6.43 26.30
CA PHE A 258 -10.83 -7.63 25.92
C PHE A 258 -10.98 -7.92 24.43
N SER A 259 -12.23 -8.00 23.92
CA SER A 259 -12.50 -8.23 22.50
C SER A 259 -11.91 -7.13 21.62
N ARG A 260 -12.04 -5.87 22.02
CA ARG A 260 -11.48 -4.72 21.29
C ARG A 260 -9.96 -4.75 21.26
N ARG A 261 -9.31 -5.14 22.36
CA ARG A 261 -7.86 -5.30 22.43
C ARG A 261 -7.37 -6.43 21.53
N GLU A 262 -8.02 -7.60 21.53
CA GLU A 262 -7.65 -8.71 20.66
C GLU A 262 -7.81 -8.34 19.18
N TYR A 263 -8.92 -7.69 18.82
CA TYR A 263 -9.16 -7.18 17.48
C TYR A 263 -8.03 -6.23 17.01
N TRP A 264 -7.73 -5.20 17.80
CA TRP A 264 -6.68 -4.24 17.45
C TRP A 264 -5.30 -4.88 17.44
N GLN A 265 -5.03 -5.84 18.32
CA GLN A 265 -3.73 -6.52 18.35
C GLN A 265 -3.46 -7.27 17.05
N ALA A 266 -4.41 -8.09 16.59
CA ALA A 266 -4.29 -8.81 15.33
C ALA A 266 -4.18 -7.85 14.14
N ARG A 267 -5.06 -6.83 14.10
CA ARG A 267 -5.12 -5.87 12.99
C ARG A 267 -3.86 -5.01 12.89
N CYS A 268 -3.37 -4.47 14.01
CA CYS A 268 -2.14 -3.66 14.01
C CYS A 268 -0.93 -4.48 13.57
N SER A 269 -0.82 -5.73 14.04
CA SER A 269 0.27 -6.62 13.65
C SER A 269 0.29 -6.84 12.14
N ALA A 270 -0.86 -7.10 11.55
CA ALA A 270 -0.97 -7.22 10.11
C ALA A 270 -0.58 -5.92 9.40
N LEU A 271 -1.25 -4.80 9.72
CA LEU A 271 -1.03 -3.51 9.05
C LEU A 271 0.43 -3.06 9.11
N LEU A 272 1.13 -3.28 10.22
CA LEU A 272 2.55 -2.91 10.36
C LEU A 272 3.48 -3.74 9.49
N VAL A 273 3.22 -5.05 9.35
CA VAL A 273 3.99 -5.91 8.44
C VAL A 273 3.81 -5.43 7.00
N TYR A 274 2.56 -5.22 6.58
CA TYR A 274 2.24 -4.73 5.24
C TYR A 274 2.88 -3.36 4.96
N ALA A 275 2.78 -2.43 5.90
CA ALA A 275 3.37 -1.11 5.78
C ALA A 275 4.90 -1.15 5.74
N SER A 276 5.52 -2.03 6.53
CA SER A 276 6.97 -2.25 6.51
C SER A 276 7.45 -2.82 5.17
N ASP A 277 6.74 -3.78 4.59
CA ASP A 277 7.07 -4.37 3.29
C ASP A 277 6.98 -3.34 2.15
N MET A 278 5.93 -2.50 2.15
CA MET A 278 5.80 -1.41 1.18
C MET A 278 6.93 -0.37 1.32
N LEU A 279 7.32 -0.04 2.56
CA LEU A 279 8.42 0.89 2.82
C LEU A 279 9.77 0.30 2.36
N MET A 280 9.96 -1.01 2.53
CA MET A 280 11.16 -1.73 2.06
C MET A 280 11.26 -1.70 0.53
N ILE A 281 10.16 -2.00 -0.18
CA ILE A 281 10.10 -1.92 -1.64
C ILE A 281 10.33 -0.49 -2.12
N THR A 282 9.72 0.48 -1.44
CA THR A 282 9.95 1.91 -1.71
C THR A 282 11.43 2.27 -1.61
N LYS A 283 12.10 1.85 -0.52
CA LYS A 283 13.53 2.11 -0.32
C LYS A 283 14.39 1.50 -1.45
N ARG A 284 14.08 0.27 -1.83
CA ARG A 284 14.77 -0.44 -2.92
C ARG A 284 14.64 0.28 -4.25
N PHE A 285 13.42 0.73 -4.58
CA PHE A 285 13.17 1.44 -5.82
C PHE A 285 13.88 2.80 -5.85
N ILE A 286 13.86 3.54 -4.73
CA ILE A 286 14.64 4.78 -4.58
C ILE A 286 16.14 4.52 -4.78
N ASP A 287 16.70 3.48 -4.17
CA ASP A 287 18.13 3.15 -4.34
C ASP A 287 18.50 2.84 -5.78
N ARG A 288 17.58 2.23 -6.54
CA ARG A 288 17.84 1.84 -7.92
C ARG A 288 17.66 2.99 -8.91
N LYS A 289 16.68 3.86 -8.69
CA LYS A 289 16.22 4.88 -9.63
C LYS A 289 15.56 6.08 -8.92
N SER A 290 16.32 6.78 -8.07
CA SER A 290 15.79 7.90 -7.26
C SER A 290 15.29 9.09 -8.09
N ASP A 291 15.82 9.27 -9.30
CA ASP A 291 15.39 10.28 -10.29
C ASP A 291 13.94 10.08 -10.75
N ALA A 292 13.44 8.83 -10.75
CA ALA A 292 12.05 8.53 -11.10
C ALA A 292 11.02 9.13 -10.13
N PHE A 293 11.46 9.49 -8.92
CA PHE A 293 10.59 10.02 -7.87
C PHE A 293 10.47 11.54 -7.87
N LEU A 294 11.15 12.23 -8.79
CA LEU A 294 11.25 13.68 -8.83
C LEU A 294 10.06 14.39 -9.47
N SER A 295 9.01 13.67 -9.87
CA SER A 295 7.77 14.33 -10.28
C SER A 295 7.23 15.20 -9.14
N GLU A 296 6.78 16.42 -9.46
CA GLU A 296 6.34 17.42 -8.48
C GLU A 296 5.32 16.88 -7.46
N HIS A 297 4.38 16.06 -7.92
CA HIS A 297 3.37 15.46 -7.05
C HIS A 297 3.91 14.35 -6.15
N LEU A 298 4.92 13.61 -6.58
CA LEU A 298 5.42 12.47 -5.82
C LEU A 298 6.49 12.86 -4.81
N VAL A 299 7.37 13.78 -5.21
CA VAL A 299 8.46 14.28 -4.37
C VAL A 299 7.92 14.93 -3.09
N ALA A 300 6.84 15.72 -3.20
CA ALA A 300 6.18 16.35 -2.05
C ALA A 300 5.53 15.33 -1.11
N ARG A 301 4.88 14.30 -1.67
CA ARG A 301 4.20 13.27 -0.88
C ARG A 301 5.19 12.38 -0.14
N ILE A 302 6.33 12.04 -0.75
CA ILE A 302 7.41 11.28 -0.09
C ILE A 302 7.98 12.08 1.08
N ALA A 303 8.29 13.37 0.87
CA ALA A 303 8.78 14.24 1.93
C ALA A 303 7.79 14.31 3.10
N SER A 304 6.51 14.57 2.81
CA SER A 304 5.44 14.59 3.82
C SER A 304 5.30 13.27 4.58
N PHE A 305 5.33 12.14 3.87
CA PHE A 305 5.28 10.81 4.48
C PHE A 305 6.49 10.57 5.41
N CYS A 306 7.71 10.82 4.94
CA CYS A 306 8.91 10.62 5.73
C CYS A 306 8.92 11.48 6.99
N THR A 307 8.59 12.77 6.88
CA THR A 307 8.53 13.68 8.04
C THR A 307 7.48 13.23 9.04
N ARG A 308 6.27 12.86 8.57
CA ARG A 308 5.20 12.35 9.44
C ARG A 308 5.62 11.08 10.18
N MET A 309 6.29 10.16 9.51
CA MET A 309 6.79 8.93 10.13
C MET A 309 7.86 9.19 11.19
N ILE A 310 8.79 10.12 10.92
CA ILE A 310 9.78 10.53 11.91
C ILE A 310 9.07 11.18 13.12
N ASP A 311 8.07 12.03 12.91
CA ASP A 311 7.31 12.65 14.00
C ASP A 311 6.52 11.63 14.83
N ARG A 312 5.84 10.67 14.22
CA ARG A 312 5.11 9.63 14.96
C ARG A 312 6.04 8.72 15.78
N LEU A 313 7.22 8.39 15.26
CA LEU A 313 8.15 7.45 15.90
C LEU A 313 9.13 8.11 16.90
N VAL A 314 9.39 9.41 16.76
CA VAL A 314 10.40 10.13 17.56
C VAL A 314 9.83 11.37 18.25
N GLY A 315 8.76 11.94 17.72
CA GLY A 315 8.10 13.13 18.22
C GLY A 315 7.33 12.91 19.51
N GLN A 316 6.43 13.83 19.84
CA GLN A 316 5.71 13.81 21.14
C GLN A 316 4.75 12.62 21.25
N SER A 317 4.27 12.11 20.12
CA SER A 317 3.30 11.00 20.04
C SER A 317 3.90 9.62 20.34
N CYS A 318 5.23 9.48 20.41
CA CYS A 318 5.86 8.17 20.65
C CYS A 318 5.49 7.56 22.02
N SER A 319 5.19 8.41 23.02
CA SER A 319 4.76 7.97 24.35
C SER A 319 3.43 7.20 24.33
N LYS A 320 2.54 7.54 23.40
CA LYS A 320 1.25 6.87 23.21
C LYS A 320 1.37 5.51 22.53
N LEU A 321 2.53 5.20 21.95
CA LEU A 321 2.80 3.93 21.27
C LEU A 321 3.29 2.83 22.24
N LYS A 322 3.35 3.12 23.55
CA LYS A 322 3.80 2.17 24.56
C LYS A 322 2.71 1.13 24.82
N VAL A 323 3.06 -0.15 24.73
CA VAL A 323 2.13 -1.25 25.03
C VAL A 323 2.86 -2.27 25.91
N LYS A 324 2.12 -3.02 26.72
CA LYS A 324 2.69 -4.00 27.67
C LYS A 324 3.48 -5.11 26.97
N ASP A 325 3.03 -5.54 25.79
CA ASP A 325 3.72 -6.56 24.99
C ASP A 325 3.95 -6.10 23.54
N PRO A 326 4.98 -5.29 23.27
CA PRO A 326 5.28 -4.79 21.92
C PRO A 326 5.58 -5.90 20.91
N LYS A 327 6.09 -7.05 21.36
CA LYS A 327 6.48 -8.17 20.49
C LYS A 327 5.27 -8.84 19.84
N SER A 328 4.11 -8.80 20.50
CA SER A 328 2.86 -9.36 19.98
C SER A 328 2.34 -8.67 18.71
N PHE A 329 2.82 -7.45 18.43
CA PHE A 329 2.39 -6.62 17.30
C PHE A 329 3.29 -6.74 16.06
N SER A 330 4.33 -7.59 16.10
CA SER A 330 5.39 -7.57 15.07
C SER A 330 5.95 -6.16 14.81
N PHE A 331 5.82 -5.26 15.78
CA PHE A 331 6.11 -3.84 15.60
C PHE A 331 7.60 -3.61 15.75
N GLN A 332 8.25 -3.21 14.65
CA GLN A 332 9.68 -2.94 14.60
C GLN A 332 9.93 -1.44 14.35
N PRO A 333 9.64 -0.55 15.32
CA PRO A 333 9.73 0.90 15.14
C PRO A 333 11.13 1.35 14.71
N ARG A 334 12.16 0.66 15.21
CA ARG A 334 13.55 0.91 14.83
C ARG A 334 13.83 0.58 13.37
N HIS A 335 13.31 -0.53 12.86
CA HIS A 335 13.50 -0.93 11.47
C HIS A 335 12.78 0.07 10.54
N ILE A 336 11.52 0.39 10.85
CA ILE A 336 10.71 1.36 10.10
C ILE A 336 11.39 2.72 10.07
N LEU A 337 11.85 3.24 11.23
CA LEU A 337 12.57 4.51 11.30
C LEU A 337 13.87 4.48 10.48
N THR A 338 14.60 3.36 10.53
CA THR A 338 15.85 3.19 9.76
C THR A 338 15.57 3.26 8.26
N LEU A 339 14.55 2.56 7.77
CA LEU A 339 14.14 2.60 6.37
C LEU A 339 13.71 4.01 5.97
N THR A 340 12.87 4.67 6.77
CA THR A 340 12.41 6.05 6.52
C THR A 340 13.57 7.04 6.41
N LEU A 341 14.49 7.04 7.38
CA LEU A 341 15.64 7.95 7.38
C LEU A 341 16.58 7.67 6.21
N ARG A 342 16.80 6.39 5.86
CA ARG A 342 17.63 6.04 4.71
C ARG A 342 16.95 6.41 3.38
N SER A 343 15.63 6.29 3.26
CA SER A 343 14.88 6.75 2.07
C SER A 343 15.05 8.26 1.89
N LEU A 344 14.90 9.03 2.99
CA LEU A 344 15.13 10.47 3.00
C LEU A 344 16.57 10.82 2.60
N LEU A 345 17.57 10.11 3.15
CA LEU A 345 18.97 10.30 2.77
C LEU A 345 19.23 9.97 1.29
N ALA A 346 18.62 8.91 0.76
CA ALA A 346 18.79 8.50 -0.63
C ALA A 346 18.18 9.51 -1.61
N MET A 347 17.04 10.12 -1.25
CA MET A 347 16.41 11.18 -2.03
C MET A 347 17.15 12.53 -1.92
N SER A 348 17.86 12.77 -0.83
CA SER A 348 18.51 14.07 -0.56
C SER A 348 19.65 14.45 -1.50
N VAL A 349 20.06 13.55 -2.38
CA VAL A 349 21.00 13.83 -3.47
C VAL A 349 20.41 14.78 -4.53
N HIS A 350 19.08 14.84 -4.63
CA HIS A 350 18.36 15.66 -5.61
C HIS A 350 17.94 16.99 -4.99
N GLU A 351 18.30 18.10 -5.62
CA GLU A 351 17.96 19.43 -5.09
C GLU A 351 16.46 19.69 -5.14
N GLU A 352 15.76 19.16 -6.14
CA GLU A 352 14.30 19.21 -6.28
C GLU A 352 13.61 18.65 -5.04
N PHE A 353 14.11 17.54 -4.47
CA PHE A 353 13.59 16.98 -3.23
C PHE A 353 13.80 17.92 -2.04
N LEU A 354 14.96 18.59 -1.96
CA LEU A 354 15.22 19.58 -0.90
C LEU A 354 14.34 20.81 -1.03
N THR A 355 14.03 21.26 -2.25
CA THR A 355 13.17 22.43 -2.46
C THR A 355 11.75 22.24 -1.91
N VAL A 356 11.28 21.00 -1.77
CA VAL A 356 9.99 20.71 -1.12
C VAL A 356 9.99 21.18 0.33
N PHE A 357 11.03 20.85 1.09
CA PHE A 357 11.15 21.24 2.50
C PHE A 357 11.29 22.75 2.67
N VAL A 358 11.90 23.40 1.69
CA VAL A 358 12.03 24.85 1.64
C VAL A 358 10.64 25.48 1.43
N ARG A 359 9.91 25.03 0.41
CA ARG A 359 8.55 25.51 0.08
C ARG A 359 7.50 25.24 1.15
N ASP A 360 7.64 24.16 1.93
CA ASP A 360 6.73 23.81 3.02
C ASP A 360 7.47 23.78 4.36
N PRO A 361 7.50 24.92 5.08
CA PRO A 361 8.17 25.04 6.39
C PRO A 361 7.61 24.08 7.44
N GLN A 362 6.39 23.55 7.28
CA GLN A 362 5.83 22.59 8.23
C GLN A 362 6.59 21.26 8.23
N LEU A 363 7.30 20.95 7.13
CA LEU A 363 8.16 19.78 7.03
C LEU A 363 9.49 19.96 7.80
N LEU A 364 9.85 21.18 8.17
CA LEU A 364 11.12 21.53 8.84
C LEU A 364 10.89 21.92 10.31
N SER A 365 10.66 20.93 11.16
CA SER A 365 10.58 21.14 12.62
C SER A 365 11.95 21.00 13.29
N GLU A 366 12.55 22.12 13.72
CA GLU A 366 13.83 22.11 14.46
C GLU A 366 13.74 21.24 15.73
N LYS A 367 12.60 21.29 16.43
CA LYS A 367 12.34 20.45 17.61
C LYS A 367 12.39 18.96 17.26
N LEU A 368 11.82 18.56 16.12
CA LEU A 368 11.83 17.18 15.67
C LEU A 368 13.26 16.74 15.30
N PHE A 369 14.04 17.62 14.67
CA PHE A 369 15.41 17.32 14.31
C PHE A 369 16.32 17.09 15.50
N VAL A 370 16.26 17.96 16.52
CA VAL A 370 17.05 17.81 17.74
C VAL A 370 16.73 16.48 18.42
N LYS A 371 15.44 16.18 18.60
CA LYS A 371 15.00 14.88 19.15
C LYS A 371 15.49 13.70 18.33
N THR A 372 15.42 13.81 17.01
CA THR A 372 15.91 12.77 16.09
C THR A 372 17.42 12.57 16.24
N CYS A 373 18.21 13.65 16.32
CA CYS A 373 19.65 13.57 16.55
C CYS A 373 19.99 12.95 17.91
N ASP A 374 19.26 13.30 18.97
CA ASP A 374 19.44 12.73 20.30
C ASP A 374 19.13 11.23 20.33
N LEU A 375 18.05 10.81 19.66
CA LEU A 375 17.71 9.40 19.50
C LEU A 375 18.80 8.67 18.72
N LEU A 376 19.23 9.22 17.57
CA LEU A 376 20.30 8.66 16.77
C LEU A 376 21.60 8.57 17.58
N ALA A 377 21.90 9.55 18.45
CA ALA A 377 23.05 9.51 19.35
C ALA A 377 23.04 8.31 20.29
N LYS A 378 21.87 8.01 20.86
CA LYS A 378 21.67 6.98 21.88
C LYS A 378 21.45 5.57 21.32
N LYS A 379 20.95 5.46 20.08
CA LYS A 379 20.53 4.18 19.46
C LYS A 379 21.27 3.90 18.16
N SER A 380 21.59 2.64 17.90
CA SER A 380 22.25 2.21 16.66
C SER A 380 21.29 2.10 15.46
N VAL A 381 20.53 3.16 15.17
CA VAL A 381 19.57 3.22 14.04
C VAL A 381 20.32 3.46 12.71
N LEU A 382 21.28 4.38 12.73
CA LEU A 382 22.13 4.73 11.58
C LEU A 382 23.61 4.53 11.92
N THR A 383 24.42 4.29 10.89
CA THR A 383 25.89 4.33 11.00
C THR A 383 26.37 5.75 11.32
N GLU A 384 27.60 5.89 11.82
CA GLU A 384 28.19 7.20 12.14
C GLU A 384 28.29 8.10 10.89
N GLU A 385 28.57 7.52 9.72
CA GLU A 385 28.60 8.25 8.45
C GLU A 385 27.20 8.72 8.02
N GLU A 386 26.20 7.85 8.07
CA GLU A 386 24.80 8.20 7.77
C GLU A 386 24.27 9.28 8.72
N ARG A 387 24.62 9.22 10.00
CA ARG A 387 24.26 10.22 11.00
C ARG A 387 24.84 11.59 10.67
N LYS A 388 26.12 11.66 10.32
CA LYS A 388 26.76 12.91 9.88
C LYS A 388 26.10 13.47 8.63
N ARG A 389 25.78 12.61 7.65
CA ARG A 389 25.05 13.03 6.45
C ARG A 389 23.66 13.58 6.79
N PHE A 390 22.94 12.96 7.71
CA PHE A 390 21.63 13.46 8.17
C PHE A 390 21.74 14.84 8.83
N GLN A 391 22.73 15.04 9.71
CA GLN A 391 22.98 16.35 10.33
C GLN A 391 23.33 17.43 9.30
N GLN A 392 24.19 17.10 8.33
CA GLN A 392 24.55 18.02 7.25
C GLN A 392 23.35 18.35 6.36
N LEU A 393 22.54 17.34 6.04
CA LEU A 393 21.33 17.50 5.24
C LEU A 393 20.35 18.45 5.92
N TRP A 394 20.08 18.26 7.20
CA TRP A 394 19.19 19.15 7.93
C TRP A 394 19.73 20.58 7.96
N GLY A 395 21.03 20.75 8.23
CA GLY A 395 21.68 22.06 8.17
C GLY A 395 21.59 22.71 6.79
N LYS A 396 21.67 21.92 5.70
CA LYS A 396 21.46 22.40 4.33
C LYS A 396 20.01 22.85 4.13
N MET A 397 19.02 22.06 4.53
CA MET A 397 17.60 22.42 4.38
C MET A 397 17.23 23.67 5.20
N ALA A 398 17.70 23.76 6.45
CA ALA A 398 17.47 24.94 7.29
C ALA A 398 18.08 26.21 6.66
N ARG A 399 19.32 26.15 6.17
CA ARG A 399 19.94 27.28 5.46
C ARG A 399 19.20 27.66 4.18
N LEU A 400 18.79 26.68 3.37
CA LEU A 400 18.04 26.94 2.15
C LEU A 400 16.67 27.56 2.45
N SER A 401 16.05 27.19 3.57
CA SER A 401 14.79 27.80 4.04
C SER A 401 15.01 29.23 4.55
N GLU A 402 16.08 29.49 5.30
CA GLU A 402 16.47 30.85 5.71
C GLU A 402 16.86 31.75 4.52
N GLU A 403 17.46 31.17 3.47
CA GLU A 403 17.81 31.85 2.22
C GLU A 403 16.62 32.00 1.27
N GLN A 404 15.54 31.25 1.50
CA GLN A 404 14.34 31.37 0.70
C GLN A 404 13.73 32.74 0.96
N ILE A 405 13.53 33.42 -0.16
CA ILE A 405 13.00 34.76 -0.14
C ILE A 405 11.51 34.59 0.06
N ASP A 406 11.03 35.16 1.15
CA ASP A 406 9.60 35.26 1.44
C ASP A 406 8.91 35.91 0.24
N GLU A 407 8.11 35.12 -0.49
CA GLU A 407 7.43 35.62 -1.70
C GLU A 407 6.43 36.73 -1.33
N ASP A 408 5.87 36.71 -0.12
CA ASP A 408 5.02 37.79 0.37
C ASP A 408 5.84 39.07 0.55
N ALA A 409 7.08 38.97 1.02
CA ALA A 409 8.01 40.10 1.09
C ALA A 409 8.44 40.61 -0.30
N LEU A 410 8.38 39.77 -1.34
CA LEU A 410 8.57 40.18 -2.73
C LEU A 410 7.35 40.91 -3.29
N ILE A 411 6.14 40.53 -2.87
CA ILE A 411 4.88 41.16 -3.28
C ILE A 411 4.67 42.50 -2.55
N GLU A 412 5.18 42.65 -1.32
CA GLU A 412 4.98 43.83 -0.48
C GLU A 412 5.48 45.12 -1.16
N GLY A 413 4.57 45.94 -1.69
CA GLY A 413 4.90 47.16 -2.45
C GLY A 413 5.41 46.88 -3.86
N ALA A 414 4.95 45.78 -4.48
CA ALA A 414 4.96 45.61 -5.92
C ALA A 414 3.89 46.48 -6.56
N ASP A 415 4.18 47.03 -7.73
CA ASP A 415 3.18 47.74 -8.52
C ASP A 415 2.12 46.74 -8.98
N GLU A 416 0.83 47.13 -8.98
CA GLU A 416 -0.28 46.23 -9.36
C GLU A 416 -0.08 45.62 -10.77
N GLU A 417 0.61 46.33 -11.67
CA GLU A 417 0.95 45.85 -13.02
C GLU A 417 1.92 44.65 -13.04
N PHE A 418 2.59 44.33 -11.93
CA PHE A 418 3.49 43.18 -11.82
C PHE A 418 2.79 41.92 -11.30
N LEU A 419 1.57 42.06 -10.78
CA LEU A 419 0.83 40.99 -10.14
C LEU A 419 -0.13 40.32 -11.12
N ASP A 420 -0.22 39.00 -11.02
CA ASP A 420 -1.18 38.24 -11.78
C ASP A 420 -2.61 38.60 -11.32
N PRO A 421 -3.52 38.93 -12.24
CA PRO A 421 -4.88 39.37 -11.89
C PRO A 421 -5.73 38.27 -11.23
N LEU A 422 -5.40 36.98 -11.41
CA LEU A 422 -6.14 35.85 -10.82
C LEU A 422 -5.50 35.36 -9.52
N MET A 423 -4.18 35.17 -9.52
CA MET A 423 -3.42 34.58 -8.41
C MET A 423 -2.86 35.61 -7.43
N GLN A 424 -2.83 36.89 -7.80
CA GLN A 424 -2.26 37.99 -7.00
C GLN A 424 -0.79 37.77 -6.61
N THR A 425 -0.05 37.01 -7.42
CA THR A 425 1.38 36.72 -7.27
C THR A 425 2.19 37.45 -8.34
N LEU A 426 3.48 37.70 -8.11
CA LEU A 426 4.38 38.27 -9.13
C LEU A 426 4.42 37.40 -10.40
N MET A 427 4.12 37.99 -11.56
CA MET A 427 4.16 37.27 -12.84
C MET A 427 5.61 36.92 -13.24
N VAL A 428 5.84 35.68 -13.66
CA VAL A 428 7.14 35.20 -14.14
C VAL A 428 7.25 35.35 -15.66
N ASP A 429 6.17 35.02 -16.37
CA ASP A 429 6.07 35.17 -17.83
C ASP A 429 4.76 35.89 -18.20
N PRO A 430 4.74 37.25 -18.11
CA PRO A 430 3.54 38.03 -18.40
C PRO A 430 3.16 37.94 -19.88
N VAL A 431 1.88 37.66 -20.14
CA VAL A 431 1.27 37.57 -21.47
C VAL A 431 0.01 38.41 -21.52
N CYS A 432 -0.19 39.12 -22.63
CA CYS A 432 -1.39 39.93 -22.85
C CYS A 432 -2.48 39.09 -23.53
N LEU A 433 -3.68 39.15 -22.97
CA LEU A 433 -4.91 38.59 -23.51
C LEU A 433 -5.48 39.60 -24.52
N PRO A 434 -5.50 39.33 -25.83
CA PRO A 434 -5.86 40.32 -26.84
C PRO A 434 -7.31 40.81 -26.75
N SER A 435 -8.21 39.99 -26.22
CA SER A 435 -9.63 40.30 -26.05
C SER A 435 -9.90 41.32 -24.95
N SER A 436 -9.30 41.12 -23.76
CA SER A 436 -9.50 41.99 -22.59
C SER A 436 -8.43 43.07 -22.46
N GLY A 437 -7.29 42.91 -23.12
CA GLY A 437 -6.10 43.75 -22.92
C GLY A 437 -5.43 43.55 -21.57
N ILE A 438 -5.87 42.55 -20.79
CA ILE A 438 -5.32 42.25 -19.46
C ILE A 438 -4.07 41.41 -19.62
N ILE A 439 -3.09 41.65 -18.75
CA ILE A 439 -1.85 40.88 -18.69
C ILE A 439 -1.95 39.89 -17.53
N ALA A 440 -1.67 38.62 -17.79
CA ALA A 440 -1.64 37.55 -16.80
C ALA A 440 -0.38 36.69 -16.95
N ASP A 441 -0.07 35.86 -15.98
CA ASP A 441 1.02 34.90 -16.09
C ASP A 441 0.65 33.74 -17.01
N ARG A 442 1.58 33.37 -17.91
CA ARG A 442 1.36 32.29 -18.89
C ARG A 442 0.92 30.99 -18.23
N VAL A 443 1.53 30.57 -17.14
CA VAL A 443 1.23 29.27 -16.52
C VAL A 443 -0.20 29.26 -15.96
N VAL A 444 -0.62 30.38 -15.39
CA VAL A 444 -1.96 30.57 -14.83
C VAL A 444 -3.01 30.54 -15.94
N ILE A 445 -2.82 31.33 -17.00
CA ILE A 445 -3.79 31.39 -18.11
C ILE A 445 -3.83 30.09 -18.92
N THR A 446 -2.69 29.44 -19.18
CA THR A 446 -2.66 28.14 -19.87
C THR A 446 -3.42 27.09 -19.05
N ARG A 447 -3.26 27.06 -17.72
CA ARG A 447 -4.04 26.15 -16.85
C ARG A 447 -5.54 26.44 -16.92
N HIS A 448 -5.95 27.71 -16.97
CA HIS A 448 -7.35 28.08 -17.15
C HIS A 448 -7.89 27.60 -18.50
N LEU A 449 -7.16 27.83 -19.60
CA LEU A 449 -7.55 27.46 -20.96
C LEU A 449 -7.64 25.94 -21.19
N LEU A 450 -6.95 25.13 -20.37
CA LEU A 450 -7.13 23.66 -20.36
C LEU A 450 -8.52 23.24 -19.85
N THR A 451 -9.18 24.09 -19.06
CA THR A 451 -10.50 23.83 -18.48
C THR A 451 -11.61 24.56 -19.23
N ASP A 452 -11.39 25.83 -19.59
CA ASP A 452 -12.36 26.69 -20.29
C ASP A 452 -11.65 27.54 -21.37
N PRO A 453 -11.95 27.36 -22.67
CA PRO A 453 -11.28 28.04 -23.78
C PRO A 453 -11.79 29.49 -24.01
N HIS A 454 -12.00 30.24 -22.93
CA HIS A 454 -12.43 31.64 -22.96
C HIS A 454 -11.55 32.52 -22.07
N ASP A 455 -11.52 33.81 -22.35
CA ASP A 455 -10.87 34.82 -21.53
C ASP A 455 -11.61 34.95 -20.18
N PRO A 456 -10.92 34.79 -19.03
CA PRO A 456 -11.54 34.77 -17.72
C PRO A 456 -12.20 36.09 -17.29
N PHE A 457 -11.89 37.20 -17.97
CA PHE A 457 -12.35 38.54 -17.59
C PHE A 457 -13.55 39.03 -18.41
N ASN A 458 -13.63 38.65 -19.69
CA ASN A 458 -14.71 39.10 -20.57
C ASN A 458 -15.45 37.96 -21.30
N ARG A 459 -15.04 36.70 -21.07
CA ARG A 459 -15.62 35.47 -21.65
C ARG A 459 -15.56 35.42 -23.19
N ALA A 460 -14.69 36.19 -23.82
CA ALA A 460 -14.45 36.07 -25.26
C ALA A 460 -13.66 34.77 -25.54
N PRO A 461 -13.86 34.10 -26.70
CA PRO A 461 -13.05 32.95 -27.07
C PRO A 461 -11.56 33.30 -27.12
N LEU A 462 -10.72 32.50 -26.47
CA LEU A 462 -9.27 32.73 -26.37
C LEU A 462 -8.53 31.40 -26.50
N THR A 463 -7.50 31.34 -27.35
CA THR A 463 -6.60 30.17 -27.45
C THR A 463 -5.19 30.52 -27.00
N GLU A 464 -4.42 29.50 -26.60
CA GLU A 464 -3.06 29.70 -26.10
C GLU A 464 -2.13 30.36 -27.16
N GLU A 465 -2.33 30.07 -28.45
CA GLU A 465 -1.53 30.68 -29.51
C GLU A 465 -1.78 32.18 -29.69
N GLN A 466 -2.91 32.69 -29.18
CA GLN A 466 -3.28 34.11 -29.27
C GLN A 466 -2.62 34.96 -28.17
N LEU A 467 -1.97 34.35 -27.19
CA LEU A 467 -1.31 35.04 -26.08
C LEU A 467 -0.07 35.78 -26.56
N VAL A 468 -0.03 37.10 -26.35
CA VAL A 468 1.08 37.95 -26.79
C VAL A 468 2.09 38.15 -25.64
N PRO A 469 3.33 37.64 -25.75
CA PRO A 469 4.36 37.84 -24.71
C PRO A 469 4.62 39.32 -24.42
N GLN A 470 4.77 39.67 -23.14
CA GLN A 470 5.09 41.03 -22.69
C GLN A 470 6.55 41.09 -22.21
N ASP A 471 7.48 41.07 -23.15
CA ASP A 471 8.92 40.98 -22.86
C ASP A 471 9.46 42.16 -22.04
N ASP A 472 8.99 43.38 -22.33
CA ASP A 472 9.37 44.60 -21.60
C ASP A 472 8.92 44.55 -20.14
N LEU A 473 7.66 44.15 -19.89
CA LEU A 473 7.13 43.98 -18.54
C LEU A 473 7.86 42.85 -17.81
N ARG A 474 8.14 41.74 -18.50
CA ARG A 474 8.92 40.64 -17.95
C ARG A 474 10.30 41.10 -17.50
N GLN A 475 10.95 41.99 -18.25
CA GLN A 475 12.23 42.57 -17.84
C GLN A 475 12.09 43.47 -16.61
N ARG A 476 11.08 44.35 -16.58
CA ARG A 476 10.80 45.23 -15.42
C ARG A 476 10.51 44.42 -14.15
N ILE A 477 9.73 43.34 -14.26
CA ILE A 477 9.44 42.43 -13.14
C ILE A 477 10.73 41.73 -12.68
N LYS A 478 11.58 41.26 -13.61
CA LYS A 478 12.89 40.68 -13.26
C LYS A 478 13.80 41.66 -12.52
N GLU A 479 13.85 42.91 -12.96
CA GLU A 479 14.62 43.98 -12.31
C GLU A 479 14.05 44.31 -10.92
N TYR A 480 12.73 44.44 -10.80
CA TYR A 480 12.03 44.63 -9.54
C TYR A 480 12.34 43.49 -8.56
N ARG A 481 12.15 42.25 -9.01
CA ARG A 481 12.44 41.05 -8.24
C ARG A 481 13.90 41.07 -7.78
N SER A 482 14.85 41.30 -8.68
CA SER A 482 16.29 41.33 -8.34
C SER A 482 16.63 42.39 -7.29
N ARG A 483 16.04 43.59 -7.39
CA ARG A 483 16.22 44.66 -6.41
C ARG A 483 15.62 44.30 -5.06
N ARG A 484 14.39 43.79 -5.02
CA ARG A 484 13.73 43.36 -3.77
C ARG A 484 14.48 42.23 -3.08
N ILE A 485 14.96 41.26 -3.85
CA ILE A 485 15.83 40.19 -3.35
C ILE A 485 17.08 40.78 -2.67
N ALA A 486 17.72 41.79 -3.28
CA ALA A 486 18.90 42.43 -2.71
C ALA A 486 18.60 43.24 -1.44
N GLU A 487 17.45 43.91 -1.39
CA GLU A 487 16.97 44.63 -0.20
C GLU A 487 16.65 43.68 0.95
N TRP A 488 15.88 42.61 0.66
CA TRP A 488 15.56 41.57 1.64
C TRP A 488 16.82 40.93 2.22
N ARG A 489 17.81 40.58 1.37
CA ARG A 489 19.10 40.03 1.82
C ARG A 489 19.86 40.99 2.74
N LYS A 490 19.86 42.30 2.43
CA LYS A 490 20.48 43.32 3.29
C LYS A 490 19.77 43.44 4.65
N SER A 491 18.44 43.39 4.65
CA SER A 491 17.64 43.42 5.87
C SER A 491 17.92 42.23 6.78
N GLN A 492 18.03 41.01 6.21
CA GLN A 492 18.40 39.80 6.96
C GLN A 492 19.82 39.89 7.55
N MET A 493 20.77 40.47 6.80
CA MET A 493 22.15 40.66 7.26
C MET A 493 22.25 41.68 8.41
N ASN A 494 21.41 42.72 8.39
CA ASN A 494 21.33 43.69 9.49
C ASN A 494 20.67 43.10 10.75
N LEU A 495 19.65 42.26 10.58
CA LEU A 495 18.92 41.62 11.68
C LEU A 495 19.82 40.66 12.47
N SER A 496 20.61 39.85 11.76
CA SER A 496 21.61 38.93 12.33
C SER A 496 22.77 39.65 13.04
N THR A 497 23.19 40.83 12.54
CA THR A 497 24.23 41.65 13.17
C THR A 497 23.74 42.31 14.47
N GLN A 498 22.45 42.69 14.54
CA GLN A 498 21.84 43.26 15.76
C GLN A 498 21.61 42.22 16.86
N THR A 499 21.24 40.98 16.52
CA THR A 499 21.10 39.88 17.50
C THR A 499 22.44 39.43 18.09
N ALA A 500 23.52 39.47 17.31
CA ALA A 500 24.88 39.22 17.82
C ALA A 500 25.38 40.37 18.73
N GLY A 501 25.00 41.62 18.45
CA GLY A 501 25.37 42.79 19.25
C GLY A 501 24.68 42.88 20.61
N THR A 502 23.41 42.48 20.70
CA THR A 502 22.67 42.44 21.98
C THR A 502 23.14 41.31 22.89
N ALA A 503 23.56 40.16 22.33
CA ALA A 503 24.19 39.08 23.10
C ALA A 503 25.57 39.49 23.67
N ALA A 504 26.35 40.31 22.94
CA ALA A 504 27.65 40.82 23.40
C ALA A 504 27.53 41.97 24.43
N MET A 505 26.48 42.79 24.38
CA MET A 505 26.24 43.87 25.36
C MET A 505 25.74 43.36 26.72
N ALA A 506 25.20 42.15 26.81
CA ALA A 506 24.81 41.53 28.08
C ALA A 506 26.00 41.02 28.92
N ALA A 507 27.22 41.02 28.36
CA ALA A 507 28.43 40.57 29.03
C ALA A 507 29.43 41.73 29.21
N HIS A 508 29.27 42.52 30.28
CA HIS A 508 30.36 43.31 30.86
C HIS A 508 30.44 43.12 32.38
N PRO A 509 31.66 43.10 32.95
CA PRO A 509 31.97 42.38 34.19
C PRO A 509 31.73 43.26 35.42
N LYS A 510 30.92 42.80 36.37
CA LYS A 510 30.91 43.37 37.73
C LYS A 510 31.93 42.64 38.61
N GLU A 511 32.75 43.47 39.24
CA GLU A 511 33.88 43.14 40.08
C GLU A 511 33.55 42.18 41.23
N VAL A 512 34.52 41.31 41.50
CA VAL A 512 34.57 40.37 42.61
C VAL A 512 34.80 41.14 43.92
N LYS A 513 33.85 41.05 44.86
CA LYS A 513 34.14 41.13 46.29
C LYS A 513 33.52 39.92 46.99
N ASN A 514 34.41 39.16 47.63
CA ASN A 514 34.11 38.05 48.51
C ASN A 514 33.12 38.46 49.61
N ASP A 515 32.04 37.72 49.78
CA ASP A 515 31.63 37.30 51.11
C ASP A 515 30.92 35.95 51.08
N LYS A 516 31.28 35.11 52.06
CA LYS A 516 30.79 33.75 52.25
C LYS A 516 29.41 33.77 52.90
N THR A 517 28.43 33.09 52.32
CA THR A 517 27.44 32.28 53.06
C THR A 517 26.62 31.41 52.11
N SER A 518 26.22 30.25 52.64
CA SER A 518 25.55 29.12 51.99
C SER A 518 24.17 29.42 51.41
N ALA A 519 23.88 28.87 50.23
CA ALA A 519 22.57 28.32 49.88
C ALA A 519 22.73 27.38 48.67
N THR A 520 22.77 26.08 48.95
CA THR A 520 22.32 25.05 48.03
C THR A 520 20.80 25.16 47.92
N ASP A 521 20.27 25.35 46.72
CA ASP A 521 19.08 24.68 46.18
C ASP A 521 18.52 25.47 45.00
N GLU A 522 17.88 24.72 44.08
CA GLU A 522 17.18 25.14 42.86
C GLU A 522 18.02 25.40 41.62
N LEU A 523 18.42 24.31 40.96
CA LEU A 523 18.34 24.12 39.50
C LEU A 523 18.53 22.62 39.19
N ASN A 524 17.51 21.82 39.52
CA ASN A 524 17.42 20.44 39.02
C ASN A 524 15.96 19.95 39.06
N ALA A 525 15.14 20.37 38.10
CA ALA A 525 13.78 19.85 37.94
C ALA A 525 13.27 19.97 36.50
N THR A 526 14.02 19.46 35.51
CA THR A 526 13.48 19.12 34.17
C THR A 526 14.19 17.91 33.53
N GLY A 527 14.84 17.07 34.34
CA GLY A 527 15.62 15.92 33.85
C GLY A 527 14.89 14.57 33.79
N ALA A 528 13.63 14.45 34.21
CA ALA A 528 13.07 13.14 34.57
C ALA A 528 12.16 12.45 33.53
N ASN A 529 11.82 13.06 32.38
CA ASN A 529 10.88 12.42 31.42
C ASN A 529 11.49 11.90 30.11
N THR A 530 12.76 12.16 29.81
CA THR A 530 13.33 11.75 28.50
C THR A 530 13.83 10.31 28.45
N GLU A 531 14.05 9.62 29.57
CA GLU A 531 14.44 8.20 29.56
C GLU A 531 13.26 7.27 29.24
N SER A 532 12.03 7.64 29.61
CA SER A 532 10.86 6.79 29.40
C SER A 532 10.40 6.74 27.95
N ASP A 533 10.60 7.81 27.16
CA ASP A 533 10.06 7.90 25.78
C ASP A 533 10.77 6.98 24.78
N PHE A 534 11.96 6.47 25.13
CA PHE A 534 12.82 5.71 24.21
C PHE A 534 12.87 4.19 24.47
N GLU A 535 12.02 3.68 25.36
CA GLU A 535 11.98 2.26 25.77
C GLU A 535 11.46 1.32 24.66
N LEU A 536 10.70 1.85 23.69
CA LEU A 536 10.30 1.13 22.47
C LEU A 536 11.47 0.88 21.50
N MET A 537 12.60 1.58 21.69
CA MET A 537 13.77 1.54 20.80
C MET A 537 14.99 0.84 21.43
N THR A 538 14.82 0.19 22.60
CA THR A 538 15.93 -0.37 23.42
C THR A 538 16.31 -1.83 23.18
N GLU A 539 15.57 -2.64 22.44
CA GLU A 539 15.94 -4.05 22.13
C GLU A 539 15.65 -4.30 20.63
N VAL A 540 16.46 -4.94 19.80
CA VAL A 540 17.30 -6.14 19.92
C VAL A 540 18.65 -5.91 19.23
N SER A 541 19.71 -6.55 19.73
CA SER A 541 20.98 -6.72 19.01
C SER A 541 20.74 -7.65 17.82
N GLU A 542 20.52 -7.11 16.63
CA GLU A 542 20.42 -7.91 15.41
C GLU A 542 21.81 -8.09 14.78
N GLU A 543 22.37 -9.29 14.98
CA GLU A 543 23.04 -9.97 13.87
C GLU A 543 22.09 -9.93 12.67
N GLN A 544 22.64 -9.59 11.50
CA GLN A 544 21.95 -9.53 10.21
C GLN A 544 21.13 -10.80 9.93
N LYS A 545 19.90 -10.88 10.43
CA LYS A 545 18.92 -11.86 9.98
C LYS A 545 18.14 -11.22 8.85
N LYS A 546 18.25 -11.83 7.66
CA LYS A 546 17.37 -11.57 6.52
C LYS A 546 15.92 -11.53 7.00
N PRO A 547 15.07 -10.64 6.46
CA PRO A 547 13.64 -10.73 6.71
C PRO A 547 13.17 -12.15 6.38
N ASP A 548 12.57 -12.82 7.36
CA ASP A 548 12.10 -14.18 7.21
C ASP A 548 10.82 -14.11 6.36
N LEU A 549 10.87 -14.64 5.12
CA LEU A 549 9.72 -14.71 4.19
C LEU A 549 8.46 -15.33 4.84
N LEU A 550 8.65 -16.08 5.94
CA LEU A 550 7.63 -16.63 6.82
C LEU A 550 6.69 -15.59 7.47
N ASN A 551 7.12 -14.34 7.66
CA ASN A 551 6.25 -13.30 8.23
C ASN A 551 5.21 -12.80 7.22
N GLY A 552 5.54 -12.72 5.93
CA GLY A 552 4.57 -12.44 4.87
C GLY A 552 3.52 -13.55 4.72
N GLN A 553 3.92 -14.81 4.92
CA GLN A 553 2.99 -15.95 4.98
C GLN A 553 1.97 -15.82 6.13
N ARG A 554 2.43 -15.43 7.32
CA ARG A 554 1.56 -15.19 8.49
C ARG A 554 0.61 -14.00 8.29
N PHE A 555 1.03 -12.98 7.55
CA PHE A 555 0.17 -11.85 7.19
C PHE A 555 -0.97 -12.29 6.27
N VAL A 556 -0.66 -13.07 5.23
CA VAL A 556 -1.68 -13.64 4.33
C VAL A 556 -2.66 -14.49 5.13
N ASP A 557 -2.17 -15.39 5.98
CA ASP A 557 -3.02 -16.26 6.80
C ASP A 557 -3.87 -15.50 7.83
N ALA A 558 -3.41 -14.35 8.33
CA ALA A 558 -4.15 -13.50 9.28
C ALA A 558 -5.21 -12.61 8.60
N MET A 559 -5.03 -12.25 7.33
CA MET A 559 -6.03 -11.55 6.52
C MET A 559 -6.97 -12.51 5.75
N ASP A 560 -6.55 -13.76 5.50
CA ASP A 560 -7.37 -14.83 4.92
C ASP A 560 -8.35 -15.46 5.93
N MET A 561 -8.46 -14.95 7.18
CA MET A 561 -9.33 -15.51 8.22
C MET A 561 -10.84 -15.33 7.98
N ASP A 562 -11.26 -14.79 6.83
CA ASP A 562 -12.65 -14.79 6.36
C ASP A 562 -12.83 -15.56 5.02
N GLY A 563 -11.91 -16.47 4.71
CA GLY A 563 -11.67 -16.96 3.35
C GLY A 563 -11.92 -18.44 3.05
N VAL A 564 -12.48 -19.24 3.96
CA VAL A 564 -13.16 -20.53 3.68
C VAL A 564 -14.22 -20.71 4.77
N ASP A 565 -15.47 -20.97 4.39
CA ASP A 565 -16.65 -21.18 5.24
C ASP A 565 -17.37 -19.94 5.81
N ARG A 566 -18.03 -19.17 4.92
CA ARG A 566 -19.26 -18.42 5.28
C ARG A 566 -20.13 -17.94 4.12
N ALA A 567 -19.76 -18.21 2.87
CA ALA A 567 -20.50 -17.76 1.70
C ALA A 567 -21.71 -18.64 1.31
N ASP A 568 -22.12 -19.62 2.13
CA ASP A 568 -23.25 -20.53 1.83
C ASP A 568 -24.33 -20.60 2.93
N VAL A 569 -24.35 -19.69 3.92
CA VAL A 569 -25.40 -19.69 4.97
C VAL A 569 -25.76 -18.28 5.44
N VAL A 570 -26.14 -17.37 4.53
CA VAL A 570 -27.05 -16.24 4.86
C VAL A 570 -27.72 -15.79 3.56
N ASP A 571 -28.69 -16.55 3.09
CA ASP A 571 -29.67 -16.12 2.08
C ASP A 571 -30.96 -16.87 2.42
N GLU A 572 -31.58 -16.47 3.53
CA GLU A 572 -32.97 -16.75 3.94
C GLU A 572 -33.13 -16.18 5.35
N MET A 573 -33.46 -14.90 5.44
CA MET A 573 -34.21 -14.25 6.53
C MET A 573 -33.98 -12.73 6.43
N GLU A 574 -34.65 -12.08 5.48
CA GLU A 574 -34.91 -10.64 5.52
C GLU A 574 -36.02 -10.28 4.51
N GLU A 575 -37.23 -10.80 4.72
CA GLU A 575 -38.47 -10.14 4.29
C GLU A 575 -39.51 -10.42 5.39
N ASP A 576 -39.90 -9.36 6.11
CA ASP A 576 -41.29 -9.03 6.48
C ASP A 576 -41.29 -7.95 7.58
N GLU A 577 -41.39 -6.69 7.15
CA GLU A 577 -41.87 -5.58 7.99
C GLU A 577 -43.42 -5.56 7.94
N ASP A 578 -44.01 -5.53 9.13
CA ASP A 578 -45.25 -4.85 9.56
C ASP A 578 -46.54 -4.98 8.71
N VAL A 579 -47.51 -5.76 9.21
CA VAL A 579 -48.94 -5.39 9.19
C VAL A 579 -49.60 -5.78 10.52
N GLU A 580 -50.17 -4.77 11.17
CA GLU A 580 -50.96 -4.82 12.41
C GLU A 580 -52.39 -5.39 12.20
N ASP A 581 -52.87 -6.04 13.27
CA ASP A 581 -54.23 -6.06 13.85
C ASP A 581 -55.43 -6.86 13.27
N GLU A 582 -56.20 -7.35 14.26
CA GLU A 582 -57.65 -7.70 14.35
C GLU A 582 -58.10 -9.18 14.20
N ASP A 583 -58.34 -9.77 15.39
CA ASP A 583 -59.61 -10.27 15.92
C ASP A 583 -60.26 -11.62 15.50
N GLU A 584 -60.55 -12.38 16.58
CA GLU A 584 -61.80 -13.10 16.94
C GLU A 584 -62.19 -14.46 16.29
N ASP A 585 -62.23 -15.45 17.19
CA ASP A 585 -63.35 -16.37 17.50
C ASP A 585 -63.56 -17.74 16.83
N GLU A 586 -63.53 -18.74 17.74
CA GLU A 586 -64.51 -19.81 18.01
C GLU A 586 -64.61 -21.11 17.14
N ASP A 587 -64.44 -22.21 17.90
CA ASP A 587 -65.25 -23.44 17.98
C ASP A 587 -64.98 -24.70 17.12
N ASP A 588 -64.59 -25.75 17.86
CA ASP A 588 -65.17 -27.10 17.99
C ASP A 588 -65.34 -28.02 16.75
N ASP A 589 -64.61 -29.15 16.72
CA ASP A 589 -65.11 -30.46 17.23
C ASP A 589 -64.25 -31.68 16.78
N TYR A 590 -64.12 -32.61 17.73
CA TYR A 590 -63.70 -34.02 17.76
C TYR A 590 -63.59 -34.83 16.43
N ASP A 591 -62.58 -35.70 16.27
CA ASP A 591 -62.59 -37.06 16.86
C ASP A 591 -61.32 -37.89 16.54
N GLU A 592 -61.05 -38.87 17.41
CA GLU A 592 -59.83 -39.66 17.56
C GLU A 592 -59.56 -40.74 16.49
N SER A 593 -58.29 -40.93 16.10
CA SER A 593 -57.70 -42.28 16.02
C SER A 593 -56.16 -42.23 16.08
N GLY A 594 -55.60 -42.96 17.06
CA GLY A 594 -54.22 -42.82 17.50
C GLY A 594 -53.15 -43.50 16.65
N GLY A 595 -51.92 -43.01 16.81
CA GLY A 595 -50.67 -43.64 16.40
C GLY A 595 -49.49 -42.80 16.89
N ALA A 596 -48.65 -43.38 17.75
CA ALA A 596 -47.59 -42.70 18.49
C ALA A 596 -46.53 -42.00 17.60
N SER A 597 -46.08 -40.84 18.07
CA SER A 597 -44.98 -40.02 17.55
C SER A 597 -43.59 -40.70 17.72
N PRO A 598 -42.70 -40.61 16.72
CA PRO A 598 -41.25 -40.73 16.91
C PRO A 598 -40.53 -39.37 16.83
N ASP A 599 -39.69 -39.15 17.85
CA ASP A 599 -38.59 -38.20 18.04
C ASP A 599 -37.91 -37.62 16.75
N PRO A 600 -37.74 -36.28 16.60
CA PRO A 600 -37.25 -35.65 15.36
C PRO A 600 -35.71 -35.66 15.16
N ARG A 601 -34.99 -36.69 15.66
CA ARG A 601 -33.53 -36.80 15.51
C ARG A 601 -33.03 -37.82 14.48
N ASN A 602 -33.86 -38.27 13.55
CA ASN A 602 -33.40 -39.13 12.45
C ASN A 602 -34.25 -38.90 11.19
N VAL A 603 -33.73 -38.13 10.22
CA VAL A 603 -34.24 -38.14 8.84
C VAL A 603 -33.25 -38.93 7.99
N THR A 604 -33.67 -40.11 7.56
CA THR A 604 -33.04 -40.89 6.49
C THR A 604 -33.67 -40.45 5.17
N PHE A 605 -32.88 -39.90 4.24
CA PHE A 605 -33.38 -39.63 2.90
C PHE A 605 -33.41 -40.92 2.08
N THR A 606 -34.61 -41.28 1.61
CA THR A 606 -34.83 -42.26 0.55
C THR A 606 -35.02 -41.50 -0.76
N VAL A 607 -34.16 -41.76 -1.75
CA VAL A 607 -34.29 -41.19 -3.09
C VAL A 607 -35.38 -41.96 -3.84
N ARG A 608 -36.49 -41.29 -4.18
CA ARG A 608 -37.45 -41.74 -5.19
C ARG A 608 -36.89 -41.40 -6.57
N GLU A 609 -36.81 -42.39 -7.45
CA GLU A 609 -36.66 -42.17 -8.90
C GLU A 609 -37.95 -41.53 -9.44
N ALA A 610 -37.88 -40.27 -9.88
CA ALA A 610 -38.89 -39.65 -10.72
C ALA A 610 -38.21 -38.62 -11.64
N GLY A 611 -38.37 -38.82 -12.95
CA GLY A 611 -37.62 -38.15 -14.00
C GLY A 611 -37.74 -36.63 -14.05
N SER A 612 -36.61 -36.00 -14.33
CA SER A 612 -36.50 -34.58 -14.65
C SER A 612 -36.83 -34.30 -16.13
N PRO A 613 -37.36 -33.12 -16.46
CA PRO A 613 -37.47 -32.67 -17.85
C PRO A 613 -36.07 -32.37 -18.39
N MET A 614 -35.77 -32.89 -19.58
CA MET A 614 -34.51 -32.63 -20.28
C MET A 614 -34.36 -31.14 -20.60
N LEU A 615 -33.32 -30.52 -20.04
CA LEU A 615 -32.73 -29.31 -20.61
C LEU A 615 -32.15 -29.66 -21.99
N ASN A 616 -32.64 -28.98 -23.02
CA ASN A 616 -32.29 -29.25 -24.41
C ASN A 616 -30.91 -28.64 -24.72
N LEU A 617 -29.90 -29.50 -24.92
CA LEU A 617 -28.49 -29.14 -25.09
C LEU A 617 -28.12 -28.64 -26.51
N SER A 618 -29.10 -28.30 -27.35
CA SER A 618 -28.84 -27.63 -28.64
C SER A 618 -28.13 -26.28 -28.49
N ASP A 619 -28.20 -25.68 -27.30
CA ASP A 619 -27.69 -24.33 -27.04
C ASP A 619 -26.17 -24.29 -26.74
N PHE A 620 -25.51 -25.45 -26.59
CA PHE A 620 -24.08 -25.54 -26.30
C PHE A 620 -23.19 -25.84 -27.51
N SER A 621 -23.74 -25.90 -28.73
CA SER A 621 -22.96 -26.20 -29.96
C SER A 621 -22.19 -25.01 -30.55
N MET A 622 -22.15 -23.86 -29.88
CA MET A 622 -21.29 -22.73 -30.21
C MET A 622 -20.26 -22.44 -29.11
N VAL A 623 -19.39 -23.42 -28.82
CA VAL A 623 -18.19 -23.29 -27.98
C VAL A 623 -17.13 -24.23 -28.55
#